data_AF-A0A7Y3R9X3-F1
#
_entry.id   AF-A0A7Y3R9X3-F1
#
_cell.length_a   1.000
_cell.length_b   1.000
_cell.length_c   1.000
_cell.angle_alpha   90.00
_cell.angle_beta   90.00
_cell.angle_gamma   90.00
#
_symmetry.space_group_name_H-M   'P 1'
#
loop_
_entity.id
_entity.type
_entity.pdbx_description
1 polymer ?
#
loop_
_entity_poly.entity_id
_entity_poly.type
_entity_poly.pdbx_seq_one_letter_code
_entity_poly.pdbx_strand_id
1 'polypeptide(L)'
;MRKTQFFKEILILICILTISACKSNLDQQFSLENERIKEEFTTESQKFVEQNREKLSEKEMLKSLDSITEEYIINKNKKLAVKFIKSESGVKRLNLLKKYFTKEEIKVLLKKVPEKIKADTNYVALKKYCR
;
A
#
# COMPACT_ATOMS: atom_id res chain seq x y z
N MET A 1 37.46 -34.35 14.63
CA MET A 1 36.56 -34.04 13.49
C MET A 1 35.13 -33.61 13.89
N ARG A 2 34.82 -33.25 15.16
CA ARG A 2 33.46 -32.79 15.55
C ARG A 2 33.18 -31.30 15.35
N LYS A 3 34.21 -30.44 15.33
CA LYS A 3 34.03 -28.98 15.22
C LYS A 3 33.52 -28.56 13.84
N THR A 4 33.98 -29.19 12.77
CA THR A 4 33.64 -28.84 11.39
C THR A 4 32.18 -29.13 11.03
N GLN A 5 31.54 -30.10 11.70
CA GLN A 5 30.16 -30.50 11.47
C GLN A 5 29.17 -29.52 12.13
N PHE A 6 29.50 -29.06 13.34
CA PHE A 6 28.74 -28.04 14.08
C PHE A 6 28.69 -26.69 13.35
N PHE A 7 29.81 -26.27 12.73
CA PHE A 7 29.85 -25.04 11.93
C PHE A 7 28.98 -25.12 10.67
N LYS A 8 28.88 -26.29 10.01
CA LYS A 8 27.99 -26.49 8.85
C LYS A 8 26.52 -26.39 9.24
N GLU A 9 26.13 -26.95 10.38
CA GLU A 9 24.75 -26.93 10.88
C GLU A 9 24.32 -25.52 11.30
N ILE A 10 25.21 -24.74 11.93
CA ILE A 10 24.95 -23.33 12.28
C ILE A 10 24.81 -22.46 11.01
N LEU A 11 25.65 -22.69 9.99
CA LEU A 11 25.60 -21.93 8.74
C LEU A 11 24.27 -22.15 7.98
N ILE A 12 23.74 -23.37 8.01
CA ILE A 12 22.43 -23.70 7.41
C ILE A 12 21.28 -23.02 8.17
N LEU A 13 21.35 -22.97 9.51
CA LEU A 13 20.33 -22.30 10.32
C LEU A 13 20.27 -20.77 10.07
N ILE A 14 21.43 -20.13 9.88
CA ILE A 14 21.53 -18.69 9.54
C ILE A 14 21.01 -18.41 8.11
N CYS A 15 21.26 -19.32 7.16
CA CYS A 15 20.68 -19.20 5.82
C CYS A 15 19.14 -19.36 5.84
N ILE A 16 18.58 -20.25 6.66
CA ILE A 16 17.12 -20.41 6.78
C ILE A 16 16.48 -19.19 7.43
N LEU A 17 17.15 -18.55 8.40
CA LEU A 17 16.65 -17.35 9.07
C LEU A 17 16.69 -16.09 8.19
N THR A 18 17.67 -15.96 7.29
CA THR A 18 17.78 -14.77 6.41
C THR A 18 16.82 -14.77 5.21
N ILE A 19 16.25 -15.92 4.84
CA ILE A 19 15.24 -16.01 3.76
C ILE A 19 13.86 -15.50 4.24
N SER A 20 13.63 -15.43 5.55
CA SER A 20 12.32 -15.14 6.13
C SER A 20 11.89 -13.66 6.11
N ALA A 21 12.73 -12.73 5.64
CA ALA A 21 12.42 -11.29 5.61
C ALA A 21 12.33 -10.68 4.19
N CYS A 22 12.39 -11.49 3.13
CA CYS A 22 12.34 -10.95 1.77
C CYS A 22 10.89 -10.60 1.39
N LYS A 23 10.54 -9.31 1.44
CA LYS A 23 9.26 -8.81 0.89
C LYS A 23 9.11 -9.29 -0.55
N SER A 24 7.88 -9.64 -0.94
CA SER A 24 7.61 -10.01 -2.33
C SER A 24 8.00 -8.86 -3.27
N ASN A 25 8.45 -9.18 -4.48
CA ASN A 25 8.78 -8.17 -5.51
C ASN A 25 7.62 -7.17 -5.72
N LEU A 26 6.37 -7.65 -5.66
CA LEU A 26 5.18 -6.79 -5.78
C LEU A 26 5.03 -5.83 -4.58
N ASP A 27 5.36 -6.26 -3.36
CA ASP A 27 5.32 -5.39 -2.18
C ASP A 27 6.46 -4.37 -2.16
N GLN A 28 7.62 -4.70 -2.75
CA GLN A 28 8.71 -3.75 -2.97
C GLN A 28 8.28 -2.67 -3.98
N GLN A 29 7.73 -3.07 -5.13
CA GLN A 29 7.21 -2.14 -6.14
C GLN A 29 6.07 -1.27 -5.59
N PHE A 30 5.16 -1.85 -4.80
CA PHE A 30 4.13 -1.11 -4.09
C PHE A 30 4.73 -0.02 -3.20
N SER A 31 5.80 -0.35 -2.46
CA SER A 31 6.44 0.59 -1.54
C SER A 31 7.05 1.78 -2.30
N LEU A 32 7.73 1.51 -3.41
CA LEU A 32 8.33 2.56 -4.26
C LEU A 32 7.26 3.51 -4.84
N GLU A 33 6.18 2.96 -5.39
CA GLU A 33 5.10 3.79 -5.94
C GLU A 33 4.34 4.56 -4.85
N ASN A 34 4.21 3.98 -3.66
CA ASN A 34 3.63 4.66 -2.51
C ASN A 34 4.47 5.86 -2.06
N GLU A 35 5.79 5.73 -1.99
CA GLU A 35 6.66 6.86 -1.66
C GLU A 35 6.59 7.95 -2.74
N ARG A 36 6.59 7.57 -4.02
CA ARG A 36 6.41 8.53 -5.11
C ARG A 36 5.09 9.32 -4.99
N ILE A 37 3.99 8.67 -4.63
CA ILE A 37 2.69 9.35 -4.42
C ILE A 37 2.79 10.38 -3.27
N LYS A 38 3.51 10.08 -2.19
CA LYS A 38 3.71 11.02 -1.07
C LYS A 38 4.57 12.22 -1.47
N GLU A 39 5.64 11.97 -2.21
CA GLU A 39 6.53 13.03 -2.72
C GLU A 39 5.79 13.95 -3.68
N GLU A 40 5.03 13.39 -4.62
CA GLU A 40 4.17 14.14 -5.53
C GLU A 40 3.12 14.96 -4.76
N PHE A 41 2.44 14.38 -3.76
CA PHE A 41 1.46 15.12 -2.95
C PHE A 41 2.09 16.32 -2.23
N THR A 42 3.25 16.11 -1.61
CA THR A 42 3.98 17.16 -0.90
C THR A 42 4.37 18.28 -1.85
N THR A 43 4.93 17.93 -3.00
CA THR A 43 5.39 18.86 -4.02
C THR A 43 4.23 19.67 -4.61
N GLU A 44 3.14 19.02 -5.02
CA GLU A 44 1.99 19.70 -5.61
C GLU A 44 1.26 20.58 -4.58
N SER A 45 1.17 20.14 -3.32
CA SER A 45 0.56 20.96 -2.25
C SER A 45 1.39 22.20 -1.95
N GLN A 46 2.73 22.07 -1.86
CA GLN A 46 3.62 23.21 -1.65
C GLN A 46 3.55 24.20 -2.80
N LYS A 47 3.66 23.70 -4.04
CA LYS A 47 3.54 24.50 -5.26
C LYS A 47 2.21 25.24 -5.33
N PHE A 48 1.11 24.57 -4.98
CA PHE A 48 -0.21 25.20 -4.94
C PHE A 48 -0.26 26.35 -3.93
N VAL A 49 0.24 26.14 -2.71
CA VAL A 49 0.30 27.18 -1.67
C VAL A 49 1.16 28.36 -2.12
N GLU A 50 2.36 28.12 -2.62
CA GLU A 50 3.26 29.18 -3.09
C GLU A 50 2.63 30.02 -4.21
N GLN A 51 1.92 29.39 -5.14
CA GLN A 51 1.33 30.08 -6.30
C GLN A 51 0.06 30.88 -5.97
N ASN A 52 -0.62 30.55 -4.86
CA ASN A 52 -1.96 31.05 -4.55
C ASN A 52 -2.08 31.78 -3.21
N ARG A 53 -1.07 31.71 -2.32
CA ARG A 53 -1.11 32.33 -0.97
C ARG A 53 -1.44 33.83 -0.95
N GLU A 54 -1.09 34.56 -2.01
CA GLU A 54 -1.34 36.01 -2.15
C GLU A 54 -2.59 36.31 -3.00
N LYS A 55 -3.20 35.28 -3.60
CA LYS A 55 -4.31 35.42 -4.57
C LYS A 55 -5.65 34.91 -4.04
N LEU A 56 -5.61 33.96 -3.12
CA LEU A 56 -6.78 33.30 -2.57
C LEU A 56 -6.94 33.63 -1.10
N SER A 57 -8.18 33.74 -0.64
CA SER A 57 -8.46 33.74 0.79
C SER A 57 -8.13 32.37 1.41
N GLU A 58 -7.92 32.34 2.73
CA GLU A 58 -7.64 31.09 3.46
C GLU A 58 -8.73 30.02 3.23
N LYS A 59 -10.00 30.42 3.15
CA LYS A 59 -11.12 29.51 2.88
C LYS A 59 -11.04 28.88 1.48
N GLU A 60 -10.67 29.66 0.47
CA GLU A 60 -10.52 29.19 -0.91
C GLU A 60 -9.28 28.31 -1.08
N MET A 61 -8.21 28.65 -0.36
CA MET A 61 -7.01 27.84 -0.22
C MET A 61 -7.34 26.45 0.34
N LEU A 62 -8.06 26.38 1.47
CA LEU A 62 -8.46 25.12 2.11
C LEU A 62 -9.32 24.26 1.18
N LYS A 63 -10.37 24.85 0.57
CA LYS A 63 -11.25 24.12 -0.35
C LYS A 63 -10.48 23.56 -1.56
N SER A 64 -9.47 24.27 -2.04
CA SER A 64 -8.67 23.81 -3.16
C SER A 64 -7.67 22.73 -2.75
N LEU A 65 -7.07 22.83 -1.56
CA LEU A 65 -6.24 21.77 -0.97
C LEU A 65 -7.05 20.49 -0.70
N ASP A 66 -8.34 20.57 -0.41
CA ASP A 66 -9.22 19.40 -0.29
C ASP A 66 -9.23 18.59 -1.59
N SER A 67 -9.25 19.26 -2.76
CA SER A 67 -9.23 18.57 -4.06
C SER A 67 -7.90 17.86 -4.35
N ILE A 68 -6.77 18.48 -3.97
CA ILE A 68 -5.45 17.86 -4.06
C ILE A 68 -5.38 16.67 -3.09
N THR A 69 -5.90 16.85 -1.88
CA THR A 69 -5.96 15.78 -0.88
C THR A 69 -6.81 14.61 -1.37
N GLU A 70 -7.98 14.85 -1.97
CA GLU A 70 -8.82 13.79 -2.53
C GLU A 70 -8.10 13.01 -3.65
N GLU A 71 -7.44 13.70 -4.59
CA GLU A 71 -6.71 13.01 -5.65
C GLU A 71 -5.60 12.10 -5.09
N TYR A 72 -4.79 12.61 -4.16
CA TYR A 72 -3.62 11.89 -3.68
C TYR A 72 -3.92 10.87 -2.59
N ILE A 73 -4.82 11.19 -1.64
CA ILE A 73 -5.17 10.31 -0.53
C ILE A 73 -6.18 9.26 -0.95
N ILE A 74 -7.12 9.59 -1.85
CA ILE A 74 -8.18 8.67 -2.28
C ILE A 74 -7.86 8.11 -3.67
N ASN A 75 -7.87 8.91 -4.73
CA ASN A 75 -7.89 8.38 -6.10
C ASN A 75 -6.60 7.63 -6.47
N LYS A 76 -5.43 8.20 -6.24
CA LYS A 76 -4.14 7.54 -6.52
C LYS A 76 -3.95 6.30 -5.66
N ASN A 77 -4.37 6.35 -4.40
CA ASN A 77 -4.26 5.19 -3.51
C ASN A 77 -5.28 4.08 -3.84
N LYS A 78 -6.46 4.40 -4.37
CA LYS A 78 -7.38 3.42 -4.94
C LYS A 78 -6.73 2.70 -6.13
N LYS A 79 -6.14 3.45 -7.07
CA LYS A 79 -5.42 2.89 -8.22
C LYS A 79 -4.28 1.97 -7.76
N LEU A 80 -3.51 2.40 -6.75
CA LEU A 80 -2.43 1.61 -6.18
C LEU A 80 -2.93 0.29 -5.56
N ALA A 81 -4.02 0.33 -4.78
CA ALA A 81 -4.63 -0.86 -4.19
C ALA A 81 -5.07 -1.88 -5.26
N VAL A 82 -5.69 -1.40 -6.35
CA VAL A 82 -6.14 -2.24 -7.45
C VAL A 82 -4.96 -2.84 -8.22
N LYS A 83 -3.95 -2.03 -8.54
CA LYS A 83 -2.75 -2.47 -9.28
C LYS A 83 -2.00 -3.58 -8.53
N PHE A 84 -1.89 -3.46 -7.21
CA PHE A 84 -1.14 -4.38 -6.38
C PHE A 84 -2.03 -5.37 -5.60
N ILE A 85 -3.27 -5.63 -6.05
CA ILE A 85 -4.21 -6.53 -5.36
C ILE A 85 -3.68 -7.97 -5.15
N LYS A 86 -2.64 -8.36 -5.88
CA LYS A 86 -1.95 -9.66 -5.74
C LYS A 86 -0.85 -9.66 -4.67
N SER A 87 -0.65 -8.57 -3.94
CA SER A 87 0.34 -8.43 -2.86
C SER A 87 -0.36 -8.16 -1.52
N GLU A 88 0.33 -8.41 -0.41
CA GLU A 88 -0.20 -8.14 0.94
C GLU A 88 -0.46 -6.64 1.15
N SER A 89 0.46 -5.80 0.68
CA SER A 89 0.34 -4.34 0.79
C SER A 89 -0.85 -3.79 -0.01
N GLY A 90 -1.11 -4.34 -1.21
CA GLY A 90 -2.28 -3.96 -1.99
C GLY A 90 -3.59 -4.34 -1.32
N VAL A 91 -3.70 -5.55 -0.75
CA VAL A 91 -4.87 -5.99 0.02
C VAL A 91 -5.05 -5.14 1.29
N LYS A 92 -3.97 -4.85 2.01
CA LYS A 92 -4.00 -3.94 3.17
C LYS A 92 -4.48 -2.54 2.79
N ARG A 93 -3.98 -1.98 1.68
CA ARG A 93 -4.43 -0.67 1.17
C ARG A 93 -5.90 -0.70 0.77
N LEU A 94 -6.37 -1.77 0.12
CA LEU A 94 -7.78 -1.93 -0.20
C LEU A 94 -8.65 -1.96 1.07
N ASN A 95 -8.22 -2.65 2.12
CA ASN A 95 -8.94 -2.68 3.41
C ASN A 95 -9.02 -1.31 4.08
N LEU A 96 -7.96 -0.51 4.00
CA LEU A 96 -7.96 0.88 4.48
C LEU A 96 -8.99 1.73 3.71
N LEU A 97 -9.06 1.55 2.39
CA LEU A 97 -9.86 2.38 1.49
C LEU A 97 -11.24 1.81 1.18
N LYS A 98 -11.66 0.72 1.81
CA LYS A 98 -12.88 -0.04 1.46
C LYS A 98 -14.17 0.79 1.40
N LYS A 99 -14.24 1.91 2.14
CA LYS A 99 -15.38 2.84 2.11
C LYS A 99 -15.52 3.63 0.80
N TYR A 100 -14.45 3.70 0.01
CA TYR A 100 -14.41 4.39 -1.28
C TYR A 100 -14.60 3.43 -2.47
N PHE A 101 -14.95 2.17 -2.21
CA PHE A 101 -15.30 1.17 -3.21
C PHE A 101 -16.69 0.63 -2.91
N THR A 102 -17.43 0.28 -3.95
CA THR A 102 -18.64 -0.52 -3.83
C THR A 102 -18.29 -1.93 -3.35
N LYS A 103 -19.22 -2.61 -2.69
CA LYS A 103 -19.03 -4.01 -2.25
C LYS A 103 -18.73 -4.91 -3.45
N GLU A 104 -19.36 -4.66 -4.59
CA GLU A 104 -19.21 -5.40 -5.84
C GLU A 104 -17.81 -5.26 -6.43
N GLU A 105 -17.26 -4.03 -6.47
CA GLU A 105 -15.86 -3.81 -6.87
C GLU A 105 -14.90 -4.59 -5.99
N ILE A 106 -15.09 -4.56 -4.67
CA ILE A 106 -14.24 -5.31 -3.73
C ILE A 106 -14.38 -6.81 -3.98
N LYS A 107 -15.59 -7.36 -4.14
CA LYS A 107 -15.81 -8.78 -4.46
C LYS A 107 -15.06 -9.19 -5.74
N VAL A 108 -15.06 -8.35 -6.78
CA VAL A 108 -14.31 -8.61 -8.02
C VAL A 108 -12.81 -8.59 -7.78
N LEU A 109 -12.30 -7.64 -7.00
CA LEU A 109 -10.87 -7.56 -6.65
C LEU A 109 -10.42 -8.76 -5.81
N LEU A 110 -11.21 -9.20 -4.84
CA LEU A 110 -10.89 -10.35 -3.97
C LEU A 110 -10.75 -11.67 -4.73
N LYS A 111 -11.35 -11.81 -5.92
CA LYS A 111 -11.15 -12.97 -6.81
C LYS A 111 -9.72 -13.05 -7.37
N LYS A 112 -9.01 -11.91 -7.45
CA LYS A 112 -7.64 -11.83 -7.99
C LYS A 112 -6.57 -12.10 -6.93
N VAL A 113 -6.94 -12.16 -5.65
CA VAL A 113 -6.00 -12.34 -4.53
C VAL A 113 -5.49 -13.80 -4.51
N PRO A 114 -4.16 -14.03 -4.54
CA PRO A 114 -3.57 -15.36 -4.43
C PRO A 114 -3.95 -16.09 -3.13
N GLU A 115 -4.10 -17.42 -3.18
CA GLU A 115 -4.47 -18.24 -2.01
C GLU A 115 -3.57 -17.98 -0.79
N LYS A 116 -2.26 -17.83 -1.00
CA LYS A 116 -1.29 -17.53 0.07
C LYS A 116 -1.60 -16.26 0.87
N ILE A 117 -2.32 -15.29 0.31
CA ILE A 117 -2.70 -14.03 0.99
C ILE A 117 -4.10 -14.14 1.61
N LYS A 118 -4.92 -15.14 1.27
CA LYS A 118 -6.30 -15.23 1.76
C LYS A 118 -6.41 -15.54 3.25
N ALA A 119 -5.34 -16.03 3.86
CA ALA A 119 -5.25 -16.19 5.31
C ALA A 119 -4.99 -14.85 6.04
N ASP A 120 -4.58 -13.79 5.33
CA ASP A 120 -4.28 -12.48 5.93
C ASP A 120 -5.53 -11.82 6.53
N THR A 121 -5.33 -11.15 7.66
CA THR A 121 -6.40 -10.48 8.41
C THR A 121 -7.11 -9.40 7.59
N ASN A 122 -6.41 -8.71 6.67
CA ASN A 122 -7.01 -7.71 5.79
C ASN A 122 -7.92 -8.36 4.74
N TYR A 123 -7.51 -9.49 4.17
CA TYR A 123 -8.37 -10.24 3.26
C TYR A 123 -9.65 -10.71 3.97
N VAL A 124 -9.51 -11.30 5.17
CA VAL A 124 -10.65 -11.77 5.95
C VAL A 124 -11.60 -10.61 6.31
N ALA A 125 -11.06 -9.45 6.70
CA ALA A 125 -11.84 -8.26 6.99
C ALA A 125 -12.62 -7.76 5.76
N LEU A 126 -11.97 -7.70 4.59
CA LEU A 126 -12.62 -7.33 3.32
C LEU A 126 -13.72 -8.32 2.93
N LYS A 127 -13.46 -9.63 3.08
CA LYS A 127 -14.46 -10.67 2.82
C LYS A 127 -15.67 -10.53 3.72
N LYS A 128 -15.49 -10.19 5.01
CA LYS A 128 -16.58 -9.90 5.96
C LYS A 128 -17.34 -8.63 5.57
N TYR A 129 -16.63 -7.57 5.21
CA TYR A 129 -17.23 -6.30 4.78
C TYR A 129 -18.15 -6.44 3.55
N CYS A 130 -17.83 -7.37 2.66
CA CYS A 130 -18.60 -7.62 1.43
C CYS A 130 -19.79 -8.57 1.60
N ARG A 131 -19.94 -9.20 2.77
CA ARG A 131 -21.16 -9.95 3.12
C ARG A 131 -22.29 -8.96 3.38
#